data_AF-A0A847V4G5-F1
#
_entry.id   AF-A0A847V4G5-F1
#
_cell.length_a   1.000
_cell.length_b   1.000
_cell.length_c   1.000
_cell.angle_alpha   90.00
_cell.angle_beta   90.00
_cell.angle_gamma   90.00
#
_symmetry.space_group_name_H-M   'P 1'
#
loop_
_entity.id
_entity.type
_entity.pdbx_description
1 polymer ?
#
loop_
_entity_poly.entity_id
_entity_poly.type
_entity_poly.pdbx_seq_one_letter_code
_entity_poly.pdbx_strand_id
1 'polypeptide(L)'
;MEASVRKHEDQIRERLRNYLKRDGMGIRKAVLKLFLHDRSFTTEEVYTYLDREGFEVSYRGVSAMVGLMNTRLGILSIDVSGDHNVYSLKPDHKMIVSAVLDSY
;
A
#
# COMPACT_ATOMS: atom_id res chain seq x y z
N MET A 1 18.65 -5.62 20.46
CA MET A 1 17.23 -5.55 20.08
C MET A 1 16.96 -4.39 19.12
N GLU A 2 17.38 -3.16 19.44
CA GLU A 2 17.16 -1.97 18.59
C GLU A 2 17.78 -2.02 17.18
N ALA A 3 18.94 -2.65 17.01
CA ALA A 3 19.59 -2.76 15.70
C ALA A 3 18.79 -3.62 14.71
N SER A 4 18.06 -4.63 15.20
CA SER A 4 17.24 -5.52 14.37
C SER A 4 15.97 -4.81 13.86
N VAL A 5 15.34 -4.02 14.74
CA VAL A 5 14.16 -3.20 14.40
C VAL A 5 14.54 -2.18 13.33
N ARG A 6 15.62 -1.40 13.54
CA ARG A 6 16.11 -0.44 12.54
C ARG A 6 16.37 -1.08 11.17
N LYS A 7 17.02 -2.25 11.16
CA LYS A 7 17.28 -2.99 9.91
C LYS A 7 15.99 -3.39 9.18
N HIS A 8 14.95 -3.78 9.92
CA HIS A 8 13.65 -4.12 9.34
C HIS A 8 12.97 -2.89 8.71
N GLU A 9 12.93 -1.76 9.43
CA GLU A 9 12.34 -0.52 8.94
C GLU A 9 13.05 0.01 7.69
N ASP A 10 14.37 -0.07 7.65
CA ASP A 10 15.16 0.34 6.48
C ASP A 10 14.86 -0.52 5.25
N GLN A 11 14.66 -1.84 5.42
CA GLN A 11 14.26 -2.73 4.34
C GLN A 11 12.85 -2.40 3.81
N ILE A 12 11.91 -2.03 4.69
CA ILE A 12 10.58 -1.58 4.29
C ILE A 12 10.66 -0.27 3.52
N ARG A 13 11.44 0.69 4.03
CA ARG A 13 11.66 1.99 3.40
C ARG A 13 12.26 1.84 2.00
N GLU A 14 13.25 0.97 1.84
CA GLU A 14 13.85 0.68 0.53
C GLU A 14 12.83 0.07 -0.44
N ARG A 15 12.06 -0.93 0.00
CA ARG A 15 10.99 -1.54 -0.80
C ARG A 15 9.96 -0.51 -1.26
N LEU A 16 9.51 0.37 -0.35
CA LEU A 16 8.57 1.45 -0.67
C LEU A 16 9.15 2.45 -1.66
N ARG A 17 10.39 2.91 -1.46
CA ARG A 17 11.06 3.83 -2.39
C ARG A 17 11.21 3.21 -3.78
N ASN A 18 11.64 1.95 -3.87
CA ASN A 18 11.76 1.25 -5.14
C ASN A 18 10.41 1.01 -5.82
N TYR A 19 9.36 0.80 -5.03
CA TYR A 19 7.99 0.71 -5.52
C TYR A 19 7.49 2.06 -6.06
N LEU A 20 7.70 3.16 -5.34
CA LEU A 20 7.28 4.49 -5.77
C LEU A 20 8.09 5.01 -6.96
N LYS A 21 9.39 4.73 -7.07
CA LYS A 21 10.22 5.11 -8.24
C LYS A 21 9.63 4.73 -9.60
N ARG A 22 8.74 3.74 -9.66
CA ARG A 22 8.08 3.29 -10.90
C ARG A 22 6.63 3.81 -11.01
N ASP A 23 6.26 4.80 -10.21
CA ASP A 23 4.92 5.40 -10.17
C ASP A 23 4.80 6.53 -11.19
N GLY A 24 4.82 6.19 -12.48
CA GLY A 24 4.75 7.18 -13.56
C GLY A 24 3.43 7.93 -13.66
N MET A 25 2.35 7.38 -13.07
CA MET A 25 0.99 7.95 -13.16
C MET A 25 0.44 8.42 -11.80
N GLY A 26 1.18 8.27 -10.70
CA GLY A 26 0.71 8.67 -9.36
C GLY A 26 -0.27 7.69 -8.68
N ILE A 27 -0.62 6.58 -9.33
CA ILE A 27 -1.55 5.57 -8.81
C ILE A 27 -1.03 4.97 -7.51
N ARG A 28 0.27 4.63 -7.46
CA ARG A 28 0.86 3.97 -6.27
C ARG A 28 0.85 4.91 -5.07
N LYS A 29 1.18 6.18 -5.30
CA LYS A 29 1.10 7.26 -4.31
C LYS A 29 -0.33 7.44 -3.81
N ALA A 30 -1.31 7.47 -4.70
CA ALA A 30 -2.72 7.62 -4.34
C ALA A 30 -3.20 6.47 -3.44
N VAL A 31 -2.90 5.22 -3.79
CA VAL A 31 -3.29 4.05 -2.97
C VAL A 31 -2.58 4.03 -1.61
N LEU A 32 -1.30 4.38 -1.54
CA LEU A 32 -0.61 4.46 -0.23
C LEU A 32 -1.23 5.53 0.67
N LYS A 33 -1.64 6.68 0.11
CA LYS A 33 -2.37 7.71 0.86
C LYS A 33 -3.74 7.21 1.32
N LEU A 34 -4.48 6.51 0.47
CA LEU A 34 -5.76 5.90 0.83
C LEU A 34 -5.61 5.00 2.08
N PHE A 35 -4.60 4.13 2.11
CA PHE A 35 -4.34 3.24 3.24
C PHE A 35 -3.84 3.93 4.51
N LEU A 36 -3.28 5.16 4.43
CA LEU A 36 -2.87 5.93 5.61
C LEU A 36 -4.04 6.54 6.38
N HIS A 37 -5.22 6.71 5.75
CA HIS A 37 -6.40 7.28 6.39
C HIS A 37 -7.17 6.30 7.29
N ASP A 38 -6.49 5.26 7.81
CA ASP A 38 -6.98 4.32 8.81
C ASP A 38 -8.33 3.68 8.50
N ARG A 39 -8.41 3.09 7.31
CA ARG A 39 -9.52 2.23 6.89
C ARG A 39 -8.99 0.92 6.32
N SER A 40 -9.83 -0.09 6.41
CA SER A 40 -9.66 -1.33 5.66
C SER A 40 -10.41 -1.21 4.33
N PHE A 41 -9.87 -1.81 3.28
CA PHE A 41 -10.41 -1.72 1.93
C PHE A 41 -10.41 -3.08 1.24
N THR A 42 -11.49 -3.39 0.52
CA THR A 42 -11.48 -4.45 -0.50
C THR A 42 -10.75 -3.99 -1.75
N THR A 43 -10.42 -4.94 -2.64
CA THR A 43 -9.88 -4.57 -3.97
C THR A 43 -10.86 -3.71 -4.78
N GLU A 44 -12.17 -3.95 -4.62
CA GLU A 44 -13.22 -3.18 -5.28
C GLU A 44 -13.29 -1.73 -4.79
N GLU A 45 -13.12 -1.51 -3.49
CA GLU A 45 -13.10 -0.16 -2.92
C GLU A 45 -11.86 0.62 -3.39
N VAL A 46 -10.69 -0.03 -3.46
CA VAL A 46 -9.48 0.59 -4.02
C VAL A 46 -9.67 0.92 -5.51
N TYR A 47 -10.28 0.02 -6.28
CA TYR A 47 -10.56 0.25 -7.70
C TYR A 47 -11.52 1.44 -7.88
N THR A 48 -12.62 1.45 -7.14
CA THR A 48 -13.64 2.50 -7.18
C THR A 48 -13.05 3.85 -6.77
N TYR A 49 -12.16 3.88 -5.77
CA TYR A 49 -11.45 5.09 -5.39
C TYR A 49 -10.60 5.63 -6.56
N LEU A 50 -9.79 4.77 -7.19
CA LEU A 50 -8.91 5.19 -8.29
C LEU A 50 -9.69 5.65 -9.52
N ASP A 51 -10.78 4.95 -9.86
CA ASP A 51 -11.68 5.32 -10.95
C ASP A 51 -12.30 6.71 -10.70
N ARG A 52 -12.76 6.98 -9.48
CA ARG A 52 -13.31 8.29 -9.08
C ARG A 52 -12.29 9.42 -9.11
N GLU A 53 -11.03 9.13 -8.82
CA GLU A 53 -9.92 10.09 -8.94
C GLU A 53 -9.49 10.31 -10.41
N GLY A 54 -10.11 9.61 -11.36
CA GLY A 54 -9.87 9.77 -12.80
C GLY A 54 -8.66 8.97 -13.32
N PHE A 55 -8.17 7.99 -12.57
CA PHE A 55 -7.10 7.11 -13.06
C PHE A 55 -7.64 6.06 -14.03
N GLU A 56 -6.97 5.91 -15.18
CA GLU A 56 -7.22 4.80 -16.10
C GLU A 56 -6.63 3.49 -15.54
N VAL A 57 -7.45 2.74 -14.80
CA VAL A 57 -7.05 1.46 -14.19
C VAL A 57 -8.00 0.34 -14.58
N SER A 58 -7.49 -0.89 -14.59
CA SER A 58 -8.32 -2.09 -14.66
C SER A 58 -8.43 -2.73 -13.28
N TYR A 59 -9.56 -3.37 -12.99
CA TYR A 59 -9.74 -4.13 -11.75
C TYR A 59 -8.62 -5.16 -11.52
N ARG A 60 -8.20 -5.86 -12.58
CA ARG A 60 -7.08 -6.81 -12.52
C ARG A 60 -5.75 -6.13 -12.17
N GLY A 61 -5.50 -4.94 -12.72
CA GLY A 61 -4.33 -4.14 -12.39
C GLY A 61 -4.32 -3.70 -10.92
N VAL A 62 -5.48 -3.27 -10.41
CA VAL A 62 -5.65 -2.90 -9.00
C VAL A 62 -5.46 -4.10 -8.08
N SER A 63 -6.06 -5.25 -8.41
CA SER A 63 -5.89 -6.50 -7.65
C SER A 63 -4.41 -6.92 -7.57
N ALA A 64 -3.68 -6.88 -8.69
CA ALA A 64 -2.26 -7.18 -8.73
C ALA A 64 -1.43 -6.20 -7.89
N MET A 65 -1.79 -4.92 -7.92
CA MET A 65 -1.13 -3.87 -7.14
C MET A 65 -1.31 -4.07 -5.63
N VAL A 66 -2.55 -4.28 -5.17
CA VAL A 66 -2.85 -4.51 -3.75
C VAL A 66 -2.17 -5.82 -3.28
N GLY A 67 -2.21 -6.87 -4.10
CA GLY A 67 -1.49 -8.12 -3.83
C GLY A 67 0.03 -7.93 -3.70
N LEU A 68 0.63 -7.06 -4.52
CA LEU A 68 2.05 -6.70 -4.42
C LEU A 68 2.36 -5.94 -3.13
N MET A 69 1.50 -4.98 -2.74
CA MET A 69 1.63 -4.27 -1.47
C MET A 69 1.58 -5.23 -0.27
N ASN A 70 0.68 -6.22 -0.31
CA ASN A 70 0.58 -7.23 0.74
C ASN A 70 1.81 -8.15 0.77
N THR A 71 2.16 -8.78 -0.36
CA THR A 71 3.16 -9.87 -0.38
C THR A 71 4.61 -9.40 -0.54
N ARG A 72 4.87 -8.37 -1.35
CA ARG A 72 6.25 -7.92 -1.65
C ARG A 72 6.68 -6.74 -0.78
N LEU A 73 5.80 -5.75 -0.61
CA LEU A 73 6.11 -4.65 0.33
C LEU A 73 5.95 -5.15 1.77
N GLY A 74 4.98 -6.03 2.02
CA GLY A 74 4.77 -6.62 3.35
C GLY A 74 4.06 -5.66 4.31
N ILE A 75 3.49 -4.57 3.81
CA ILE A 75 2.97 -3.47 4.63
C ILE A 75 1.49 -3.64 4.99
N LEU A 76 0.76 -4.49 4.25
CA LEU A 76 -0.67 -4.71 4.48
C LEU A 76 -0.89 -5.97 5.33
N SER A 77 -1.94 -5.95 6.14
CA SER A 77 -2.62 -7.13 6.64
C SER A 77 -3.77 -7.48 5.70
N ILE A 78 -4.19 -8.75 5.72
CA ILE A 78 -5.33 -9.25 4.94
C ILE A 78 -6.25 -10.07 5.85
N ASP A 79 -7.54 -9.80 5.78
CA ASP A 79 -8.60 -10.62 6.33
C ASP A 79 -9.30 -11.35 5.17
N VAL A 80 -9.38 -12.69 5.28
CA VAL A 80 -9.92 -13.61 4.28
C VAL A 80 -11.14 -14.37 4.80
N SER A 81 -11.70 -13.95 5.93
CA SER A 81 -12.81 -14.65 6.58
C SER A 81 -14.17 -14.44 5.90
N GLY A 82 -14.32 -13.38 5.10
CA GLY A 82 -15.55 -13.05 4.37
C GLY A 82 -15.48 -13.36 2.87
N ASP A 83 -16.51 -12.93 2.15
CA ASP A 83 -16.65 -13.15 0.69
C ASP A 83 -15.58 -12.43 -0.14
N HIS A 84 -14.99 -11.38 0.44
CA HIS A 84 -13.93 -10.59 -0.18
C HIS A 84 -12.76 -10.40 0.76
N ASN A 85 -11.55 -10.39 0.18
CA ASN A 85 -10.34 -10.04 0.90
C ASN A 85 -10.37 -8.57 1.31
N VAL A 86 -10.17 -8.32 2.59
CA VAL A 86 -10.11 -6.97 3.17
C VAL A 86 -8.67 -6.67 3.58
N TYR A 87 -8.12 -5.56 3.07
CA TYR A 87 -6.75 -5.15 3.30
C TYR A 87 -6.68 -3.95 4.23
N SER A 88 -5.69 -3.90 5.10
CA SER A 88 -5.45 -2.74 5.97
C SER A 88 -3.96 -2.49 6.15
N LEU A 89 -3.57 -1.24 6.36
CA LEU A 89 -2.17 -0.93 6.65
C LEU A 89 -1.81 -1.44 8.04
N LYS A 90 -0.69 -2.17 8.15
CA LYS A 90 -0.19 -2.62 9.44
C LYS A 90 0.15 -1.41 10.33
N PRO A 91 -0.29 -1.37 11.60
CA PRO A 91 -0.12 -0.20 12.46
C PRO A 91 1.33 0.28 12.63
N ASP A 92 2.26 -0.66 12.74
CA ASP A 92 3.71 -0.43 12.85
C ASP A 92 4.34 0.13 11.57
N HIS A 93 3.66 0.02 10.42
CA HIS A 93 4.15 0.52 9.13
C HIS A 93 3.66 1.93 8.79
N LYS A 94 2.68 2.48 9.53
CA LYS A 94 2.08 3.80 9.24
C LYS A 94 3.10 4.93 9.18
N MET A 95 3.96 5.02 10.20
CA MET A 95 4.98 6.08 10.28
C MET A 95 5.96 6.00 9.11
N ILE A 96 6.39 4.79 8.73
CA ILE A 96 7.35 4.59 7.63
C ILE A 96 6.72 4.94 6.29
N VAL A 97 5.47 4.53 6.05
CA VAL A 97 4.73 4.87 4.82
C VAL A 97 4.55 6.38 4.71
N SER A 98 4.12 7.06 5.80
CA SER A 98 4.00 8.52 5.83
C SER A 98 5.33 9.21 5.51
N ALA A 99 6.40 8.86 6.22
CA ALA A 99 7.71 9.48 6.02
C ALA A 99 8.28 9.27 4.60
N VAL A 100 8.00 8.12 3.97
CA VAL A 100 8.39 7.89 2.58
C VAL A 100 7.58 8.75 1.62
N LEU A 101 6.27 8.90 1.83
CA LEU A 101 5.41 9.73 0.99
C LEU A 101 5.71 11.23 1.12
N ASP A 102 6.08 11.69 2.31
CA ASP A 102 6.43 13.11 2.55
C ASP A 102 7.74 13.50 1.86
N SER A 103 8.60 12.51 1.55
CA SER A 103 9.86 12.69 0.85
C SER A 103 9.84 12.28 -0.64
N TYR A 104 8.65 12.00 -1.20
CA TYR A 104 8.44 11.53 -2.58
C TYR A 104 7.53 12.47 -3.39
#